data_AF-A0A9N9MDP6-F1
#
_entry.id   AF-A0A9N9MDP6-F1
#
_cell.length_a   1.000
_cell.length_b   1.000
_cell.length_c   1.000
_cell.angle_alpha   90.00
_cell.angle_beta   90.00
_cell.angle_gamma   90.00
#
_symmetry.space_group_name_H-M   'P 1'
#
loop_
_entity.id
_entity.type
_entity.pdbx_description
1 polymer ?
#
loop_
_entity_poly.entity_id
_entity_poly.type
_entity_poly.pdbx_seq_one_letter_code
_entity_poly.pdbx_strand_id
1 'polypeptide(L)'
;MSQGDGGICAACNQAITRRHYSILCFLCDKWNHNKCVDLSVPQLKFYESELKKPDGDRWSCLSCLRETVQKSQTARKSIGGVQNKSGIPPVSSASMTLEDIMHNLNCMELANKDLLDMYNKQLEVNNLLCSEMDNLSSRLTTAETALRDLNRNPPMEANNLNIARNIEDRANCPNSVTDNHTGKKCFVNFDEEQHKIQTSSMVKELASTTENNEGLVPDLEDDQSINSDTDSRSSSKNPYSSDDSIRDPDYESSSSSSSSDSESENNNVGPGNMHNLEDTEADPQKKAKKRKSCPENWRKNILKRLRNSGKSYVSCGKKHQQVAERKKGPPCNDTKCRLKCSLKILGDIREAIFTDYWNLGDLEKQRCFLMANMEQINPKYRYVRDGSYRKPNHAFYFTVGGKKHRVCKLFFRTT
;
A
#
# COMPACT_ATOMS: atom_id res chain seq x y z
N MET A 1 3.11 -14.80 -28.98
CA MET A 1 2.50 -16.09 -29.31
C MET A 1 3.10 -16.55 -30.61
N SER A 2 4.07 -17.48 -30.60
CA SER A 2 4.48 -18.14 -31.83
C SER A 2 3.40 -19.16 -32.18
N GLN A 3 2.54 -18.81 -33.13
CA GLN A 3 1.61 -19.76 -33.73
C GLN A 3 2.46 -20.73 -34.55
N GLY A 4 2.78 -21.90 -33.99
CA GLY A 4 3.51 -22.93 -34.70
C GLY A 4 2.67 -23.45 -35.86
N ASP A 5 3.14 -23.25 -37.08
CA ASP A 5 2.52 -23.87 -38.25
C ASP A 5 2.99 -25.34 -38.32
N GLY A 6 2.06 -26.28 -38.03
CA GLY A 6 2.12 -27.66 -38.53
C GLY A 6 2.98 -28.68 -37.77
N GLY A 7 3.45 -28.43 -36.54
CA GLY A 7 4.28 -29.38 -35.78
C GLY A 7 3.51 -30.49 -35.04
N ILE A 8 4.19 -31.59 -34.68
CA ILE A 8 3.67 -32.64 -33.78
C ILE A 8 4.20 -32.41 -32.36
N CYS A 9 3.34 -32.52 -31.35
CA CYS A 9 3.73 -32.43 -29.96
C CYS A 9 4.57 -33.65 -29.55
N ALA A 10 5.77 -33.44 -29.03
CA ALA A 10 6.66 -34.52 -28.61
C ALA A 10 6.20 -35.29 -27.36
N ALA A 11 5.32 -34.71 -26.56
CA ALA A 11 4.78 -35.36 -25.36
C ALA A 11 3.59 -36.29 -25.66
N CYS A 12 2.69 -35.90 -26.58
CA CYS A 12 1.47 -36.67 -26.86
C CYS A 12 1.31 -37.14 -28.31
N ASN A 13 2.27 -36.84 -29.19
CA ASN A 13 2.26 -37.14 -30.63
C ASN A 13 1.04 -36.61 -31.40
N GLN A 14 0.31 -35.66 -30.84
CA GLN A 14 -0.81 -35.00 -31.52
C GLN A 14 -0.37 -33.73 -32.23
N ALA A 15 -1.07 -33.37 -33.31
CA ALA A 15 -0.80 -32.16 -34.08
C ALA A 15 -0.99 -30.90 -33.23
N ILE A 16 -0.01 -29.99 -33.31
CA ILE A 16 -0.07 -28.66 -32.74
C ILE A 16 -0.75 -27.76 -33.75
N THR A 17 -1.98 -27.37 -33.42
CA THR A 17 -2.75 -26.44 -34.25
C THR A 17 -2.60 -25.02 -33.71
N ARG A 18 -2.94 -24.02 -34.52
CA ARG A 18 -2.96 -22.59 -34.12
C ARG A 18 -3.88 -22.29 -32.92
N ARG A 19 -4.74 -23.23 -32.52
CA ARG A 19 -5.63 -23.11 -31.34
C ARG A 19 -4.98 -23.58 -30.04
N HIS A 20 -3.85 -24.27 -30.10
CA HIS A 20 -3.16 -24.77 -28.91
C HIS A 20 -2.00 -23.84 -28.53
N TYR A 21 -1.87 -23.55 -27.23
CA TYR A 21 -0.63 -22.98 -26.73
C TYR A 21 0.45 -24.06 -26.75
N SER A 22 1.59 -23.75 -27.35
CA SER A 22 2.74 -24.63 -27.44
C SER A 22 4.02 -23.89 -27.10
N ILE A 23 5.03 -24.66 -26.69
CA ILE A 23 6.35 -24.14 -26.35
C ILE A 23 7.43 -25.05 -26.96
N LEU A 24 8.51 -24.45 -27.45
CA LEU A 24 9.64 -25.13 -28.05
C LEU A 24 10.68 -25.45 -26.98
N CYS A 25 11.11 -26.70 -26.88
CA CYS A 25 12.23 -27.08 -26.02
C CYS A 25 13.54 -26.57 -26.63
N PHE A 26 14.30 -25.76 -25.89
CA PHE A 26 15.58 -25.22 -26.37
C PHE A 26 16.67 -26.29 -26.60
N LEU A 27 16.57 -27.45 -25.94
CA LEU A 27 17.61 -28.47 -26.01
C LEU A 27 17.40 -29.50 -27.13
N CYS A 28 16.16 -29.74 -27.55
CA CYS A 28 15.86 -30.75 -28.57
C CYS A 28 15.06 -30.22 -29.75
N ASP A 29 14.74 -28.92 -29.77
CA ASP A 29 13.95 -28.25 -30.80
C ASP A 29 12.60 -28.93 -31.10
N LYS A 30 12.06 -29.65 -30.11
CA LYS A 30 10.73 -30.27 -30.20
C LYS A 30 9.67 -29.40 -29.55
N TRP A 31 8.53 -29.30 -30.22
CA TRP A 31 7.38 -28.57 -29.72
C TRP A 31 6.57 -29.42 -28.74
N ASN A 32 6.00 -28.77 -27.73
CA ASN A 32 5.14 -29.39 -26.73
C ASN A 32 3.89 -28.55 -26.49
N HIS A 33 2.74 -29.20 -26.36
CA HIS A 33 1.54 -28.52 -25.88
C HIS A 33 1.77 -28.04 -24.45
N ASN A 34 1.31 -26.83 -24.16
CA ASN A 34 1.38 -26.23 -22.82
C ASN A 34 0.79 -27.17 -21.74
N LYS A 35 -0.36 -27.78 -22.05
CA LYS A 35 -1.05 -28.75 -21.19
C LYS A 35 -0.30 -30.06 -21.01
N CYS A 36 0.54 -30.47 -21.97
CA CYS A 36 1.28 -31.74 -21.88
C CYS A 36 2.58 -31.61 -21.07
N VAL A 37 2.97 -30.38 -20.70
CA VAL A 37 4.17 -30.11 -19.90
C VAL A 37 3.84 -29.32 -18.63
N ASP A 38 2.57 -29.33 -18.23
CA ASP A 38 2.04 -28.72 -17.00
C ASP A 38 2.42 -27.24 -16.81
N LEU A 39 2.57 -26.52 -17.92
CA LEU A 39 2.85 -25.09 -17.88
C LEU A 39 1.53 -24.30 -17.86
N SER A 40 1.47 -23.31 -16.97
CA SER A 40 0.37 -22.34 -16.96
C SER A 40 0.57 -21.28 -18.05
N VAL A 41 -0.53 -20.67 -18.52
CA VAL A 41 -0.45 -19.58 -19.52
C VAL A 41 0.44 -18.41 -19.05
N PRO A 42 0.44 -17.98 -17.78
CA PRO A 42 1.39 -16.99 -17.28
C PRO A 42 2.86 -17.43 -17.40
N GLN A 43 3.19 -18.68 -17.08
CA GLN A 43 4.56 -19.20 -17.22
C GLN A 43 4.99 -19.25 -18.69
N LEU A 44 4.08 -19.62 -19.59
CA LEU A 44 4.36 -19.60 -21.03
C LEU A 44 4.66 -18.17 -21.53
N LYS A 45 3.91 -17.17 -21.03
CA LYS A 45 4.18 -15.75 -21.33
C LYS A 45 5.49 -15.26 -20.74
N PHE A 46 5.89 -15.77 -19.57
CA PHE A 46 7.19 -15.48 -18.97
C PHE A 46 8.31 -15.94 -19.91
N TYR A 47 8.33 -17.20 -20.32
CA TYR A 47 9.34 -17.71 -21.27
C TYR A 47 9.31 -16.99 -22.61
N GLU A 48 8.13 -16.60 -23.10
CA GLU A 48 8.04 -15.78 -24.31
C GLU A 48 8.72 -14.40 -24.15
N SER A 49 8.63 -13.80 -22.97
CA SER A 49 9.31 -12.54 -22.67
C SER A 49 10.82 -12.69 -22.46
N GLU A 50 11.26 -13.83 -21.90
CA GLU A 50 12.68 -14.13 -21.71
C GLU A 50 13.38 -14.44 -23.03
N LEU A 51 12.73 -15.08 -24.00
CA LEU A 51 13.30 -15.33 -25.34
C LEU A 51 13.73 -14.07 -26.09
N LYS A 52 13.22 -12.88 -25.71
CA LYS A 52 13.61 -11.59 -26.30
C LYS A 52 14.91 -11.02 -25.71
N LYS A 53 15.41 -11.61 -24.63
CA LYS A 53 16.64 -11.18 -23.95
C LYS A 53 17.81 -12.07 -24.39
N PRO A 54 19.03 -11.51 -24.54
CA PRO A 54 20.22 -12.29 -24.91
C PRO A 54 20.52 -13.40 -23.90
N ASP A 55 20.37 -13.10 -22.61
CA ASP A 55 20.61 -14.02 -21.48
C ASP A 55 19.30 -14.51 -20.82
N GLY A 56 18.20 -14.51 -21.57
CA GLY A 56 16.90 -14.91 -21.02
C GLY A 56 16.80 -16.41 -20.75
N ASP A 57 16.06 -16.77 -19.71
CA ASP A 57 15.79 -18.16 -19.37
C ASP A 57 15.05 -18.88 -20.51
N ARG A 58 15.60 -20.00 -20.97
CA ARG A 58 15.05 -20.82 -22.04
C ARG A 58 14.39 -22.06 -21.46
N TRP A 59 13.16 -22.35 -21.89
CA TRP A 59 12.46 -23.53 -21.43
C TRP A 59 13.06 -24.82 -22.04
N SER A 60 13.15 -25.88 -21.24
CA SER A 60 13.57 -27.20 -21.66
C SER A 60 12.60 -28.27 -21.15
N CYS A 61 12.36 -29.32 -21.94
CA CYS A 61 11.46 -30.40 -21.56
C CYS A 61 12.11 -31.31 -20.51
N LEU A 62 11.26 -32.01 -19.74
CA LEU A 62 11.70 -32.91 -18.66
C LEU A 62 12.68 -33.99 -19.14
N SER A 63 12.52 -34.52 -20.36
CA SER A 63 13.43 -35.52 -20.92
C SER A 63 14.85 -34.95 -21.08
N CYS A 64 14.98 -33.77 -21.68
CA CYS A 64 16.28 -33.11 -21.84
C CYS A 64 16.88 -32.68 -20.50
N LEU A 65 16.05 -32.26 -19.55
CA LEU A 65 16.51 -31.92 -18.21
C LEU A 65 17.11 -33.15 -17.50
N ARG A 66 16.43 -34.31 -17.58
CA ARG A 66 16.93 -35.58 -17.02
C ARG A 66 18.23 -36.04 -17.68
N GLU A 67 18.33 -35.94 -19.00
CA GLU A 67 19.57 -36.28 -19.72
C GLU A 67 20.74 -35.38 -19.33
N THR A 68 20.48 -34.08 -19.12
CA THR A 68 21.53 -33.13 -18.69
C THR A 68 22.05 -33.48 -17.30
N VAL A 69 21.14 -33.84 -16.39
CA VAL A 69 21.50 -34.31 -15.04
C VAL A 69 22.29 -35.62 -15.11
N GLN A 70 21.85 -36.60 -15.91
CA GLN A 70 22.55 -37.87 -16.07
C GLN A 70 23.95 -37.71 -16.68
N LYS A 71 24.11 -36.87 -17.71
CA LYS A 71 25.43 -36.55 -18.30
C LYS A 71 26.37 -35.89 -17.30
N SER A 72 25.85 -35.02 -16.42
CA SER A 72 26.66 -34.42 -15.35
C SER A 72 27.09 -35.43 -14.27
N GLN A 73 26.29 -36.48 -14.04
CA GLN A 73 26.60 -37.53 -13.08
C GLN A 73 27.56 -38.58 -13.66
N THR A 74 27.47 -38.90 -14.95
CA THR A 74 28.39 -39.84 -15.61
C THR A 74 29.76 -39.21 -15.89
N ALA A 75 29.80 -37.91 -16.22
CA ALA A 75 31.06 -37.16 -16.34
C ALA A 75 31.85 -37.10 -15.01
N ARG A 76 31.16 -37.18 -13.86
CA ARG A 76 31.81 -37.29 -12.53
C ARG A 76 32.28 -38.71 -12.20
N LYS A 77 31.74 -39.75 -12.85
CA LYS A 77 32.15 -41.15 -12.67
C LYS A 77 33.23 -41.60 -13.65
N SER A 78 33.43 -40.91 -14.77
CA SER A 78 34.43 -41.27 -15.79
C SER A 78 35.78 -40.56 -15.66
N ILE A 79 35.95 -39.62 -14.73
CA ILE A 79 37.26 -39.02 -14.42
C ILE A 79 37.92 -39.82 -13.29
N GLY A 80 38.17 -41.09 -13.60
CA GLY A 80 39.06 -41.98 -12.87
C GLY A 80 40.27 -42.27 -13.74
N GLY A 81 41.30 -41.43 -13.63
CA GLY A 81 42.66 -41.73 -14.05
C GLY A 81 43.04 -41.38 -15.49
N VAL A 82 43.52 -40.15 -15.71
CA VAL A 82 44.69 -39.87 -16.57
C VAL A 82 45.38 -38.63 -16.01
N GLN A 83 46.63 -38.79 -15.56
CA GLN A 83 47.49 -37.64 -15.25
C GLN A 83 47.85 -36.94 -16.56
N ASN A 84 47.52 -35.65 -16.68
CA ASN A 84 48.19 -34.79 -17.65
C ASN A 84 48.44 -33.41 -17.03
N LYS A 85 49.73 -33.06 -17.05
CA LYS A 85 50.30 -31.79 -16.62
C LYS A 85 49.89 -30.69 -17.62
N SER A 86 49.11 -29.72 -17.17
CA SER A 86 49.14 -28.37 -17.71
C SER A 86 48.62 -27.42 -16.63
N GLY A 87 49.50 -26.52 -16.18
CA GLY A 87 49.23 -25.58 -15.11
C GLY A 87 48.15 -24.58 -15.51
N ILE A 88 47.01 -24.68 -14.85
CA ILE A 88 46.04 -23.61 -14.65
C ILE A 88 45.62 -23.73 -13.18
N PRO A 89 45.74 -22.68 -12.34
CA PRO A 89 45.36 -22.79 -10.94
C PRO A 89 43.85 -23.05 -10.83
N PRO A 90 43.41 -24.05 -10.05
CA PRO A 90 42.00 -24.34 -9.91
C PRO A 90 41.33 -23.24 -9.11
N VAL A 91 40.40 -22.53 -9.75
CA VAL A 91 39.40 -21.74 -9.02
C VAL A 91 38.54 -22.74 -8.27
N SER A 92 38.65 -22.70 -6.94
CA SER A 92 37.87 -23.50 -5.99
C SER A 92 36.36 -23.32 -6.26
N SER A 93 35.80 -24.23 -7.03
CA SER A 93 34.35 -24.46 -7.06
C SER A 93 34.08 -25.56 -6.03
N ALA A 94 34.00 -25.14 -4.76
CA ALA A 94 33.51 -25.99 -3.70
C ALA A 94 32.08 -26.43 -4.06
N SER A 95 31.97 -27.62 -4.62
CA SER A 95 30.71 -28.35 -4.73
C SER A 95 30.17 -28.52 -3.30
N MET A 96 29.19 -27.71 -2.91
CA MET A 96 28.51 -27.86 -1.61
C MET A 96 28.14 -29.32 -1.40
N THR A 97 28.58 -29.88 -0.28
CA THR A 97 28.28 -31.24 0.10
C THR A 97 26.82 -31.34 0.56
N LEU A 98 26.27 -32.56 0.61
CA LEU A 98 24.94 -32.79 1.16
C LEU A 98 24.85 -32.30 2.62
N GLU A 99 25.95 -32.40 3.37
CA GLU A 99 26.06 -31.94 4.75
C GLU A 99 25.98 -30.40 4.84
N ASP A 100 26.60 -29.68 3.89
CA ASP A 100 26.47 -28.22 3.79
C ASP A 100 25.03 -27.79 3.46
N ILE A 101 24.34 -28.56 2.60
CA ILE A 101 22.94 -28.30 2.27
C ILE A 101 22.05 -28.53 3.49
N MET A 102 22.24 -29.65 4.21
CA MET A 102 21.49 -29.94 5.43
C MET A 102 21.75 -28.91 6.54
N HIS A 103 23.00 -28.48 6.70
CA HIS A 103 23.35 -27.41 7.63
C HIS A 103 22.64 -26.10 7.28
N ASN A 104 22.64 -25.71 6.01
CA ASN A 104 21.93 -24.51 5.56
C ASN A 104 20.41 -24.60 5.76
N LEU A 105 19.80 -25.75 5.51
CA LEU A 105 18.37 -25.97 5.77
C LEU A 105 18.05 -25.79 7.25
N ASN A 106 18.85 -26.36 8.14
CA ASN A 106 18.66 -26.21 9.59
C ASN A 106 18.88 -24.75 10.05
N CYS A 107 19.88 -24.06 9.51
CA CYS A 107 20.09 -22.64 9.77
C CYS A 107 18.90 -21.78 9.32
N MET A 108 18.29 -22.09 8.17
CA MET A 108 17.06 -21.42 7.72
C MET A 108 15.86 -21.75 8.62
N GLU A 109 15.73 -22.98 9.09
CA GLU A 109 14.66 -23.39 10.00
C GLU A 109 14.75 -22.65 11.33
N LEU A 110 15.96 -22.53 11.90
CA LEU A 110 16.21 -21.74 13.11
C LEU A 110 15.89 -20.26 12.89
N ALA A 111 16.34 -19.66 11.78
CA ALA A 111 16.02 -18.27 11.47
C ALA A 111 14.50 -18.03 11.32
N ASN A 112 13.78 -18.99 10.73
CA ASN A 112 12.32 -18.91 10.61
C ASN A 112 11.64 -19.01 11.98
N LYS A 113 12.16 -19.83 12.89
CA LYS A 113 11.67 -19.93 14.26
C LYS A 113 11.86 -18.61 15.02
N ASP A 114 13.04 -18.01 14.94
CA ASP A 114 13.33 -16.71 15.57
C ASP A 114 12.40 -15.61 15.06
N LEU A 115 12.12 -15.60 13.74
CA LEU A 115 11.16 -14.67 13.14
C LEU A 115 9.74 -14.87 13.66
N LEU A 116 9.32 -16.13 13.85
CA LEU A 116 8.00 -16.44 14.40
C LEU A 116 7.88 -15.98 15.86
N ASP A 117 8.93 -16.16 16.65
CA ASP A 117 8.97 -15.68 18.04
C ASP A 117 8.93 -14.15 18.12
N MET A 118 9.65 -13.45 17.24
CA MET A 118 9.56 -11.98 17.12
C MET A 118 8.15 -11.53 16.73
N TYR A 119 7.49 -12.23 15.81
CA TYR A 119 6.12 -11.93 15.40
C TYR A 119 5.14 -12.10 16.56
N ASN A 120 5.24 -13.20 17.31
CA ASN A 120 4.40 -13.46 18.48
C ASN A 120 4.59 -12.40 19.57
N LYS A 121 5.83 -11.98 19.82
CA LYS A 121 6.11 -10.88 20.76
C LYS A 121 5.50 -9.57 20.32
N GLN A 122 5.53 -9.26 19.02
CA GLN A 122 4.87 -8.06 18.49
C GLN A 122 3.35 -8.15 18.64
N LEU A 123 2.77 -9.33 18.47
CA LEU A 123 1.33 -9.56 18.67
C LEU A 123 0.93 -9.31 20.13
N GLU A 124 1.74 -9.73 21.10
CA GLU A 124 1.52 -9.48 22.53
C GLU A 124 1.55 -7.97 22.85
N VAL A 125 2.52 -7.23 22.32
CA VAL A 125 2.59 -5.77 22.46
C VAL A 125 1.35 -5.09 21.87
N ASN A 126 0.90 -5.54 20.70
CA ASN A 126 -0.29 -4.98 20.05
C ASN A 126 -1.55 -5.23 20.90
N ASN A 127 -1.69 -6.43 21.49
CA ASN A 127 -2.80 -6.75 22.37
C ASN A 127 -2.80 -5.87 23.63
N LEU A 128 -1.63 -5.61 24.21
CA LEU A 128 -1.49 -4.71 25.35
C LEU A 128 -1.91 -3.28 24.99
N LEU A 129 -1.44 -2.75 23.85
CA LEU A 129 -1.83 -1.43 23.36
C LEU A 129 -3.34 -1.32 23.13
N CYS A 130 -3.97 -2.36 22.58
CA CYS A 130 -5.43 -2.39 22.44
C CYS A 130 -6.13 -2.30 23.81
N SER A 131 -5.68 -3.05 24.82
CA SER A 131 -6.26 -2.98 26.16
C SER A 131 -6.09 -1.59 26.82
N GLU A 132 -4.98 -0.91 26.56
CA GLU A 132 -4.73 0.44 27.05
C GLU A 132 -5.63 1.46 26.35
N MET A 133 -5.82 1.32 25.03
CA MET A 133 -6.76 2.15 24.28
C MET A 133 -8.20 2.00 24.79
N ASP A 134 -8.63 0.77 25.09
CA ASP A 134 -9.97 0.50 25.62
C ASP A 134 -10.17 1.11 27.03
N ASN A 135 -9.13 1.06 27.87
CA ASN A 135 -9.12 1.72 29.18
C ASN A 135 -9.26 3.24 29.04
N LEU A 136 -8.45 3.86 28.18
CA LEU A 136 -8.50 5.31 27.93
C LEU A 136 -9.86 5.74 27.36
N SER A 137 -10.41 4.94 26.43
CA SER A 137 -11.74 5.18 25.87
C SER A 137 -12.81 5.17 26.96
N SER A 138 -12.77 4.18 27.87
CA SER A 138 -13.71 4.07 28.99
C SER A 138 -13.63 5.26 29.95
N ARG A 139 -12.42 5.75 30.21
CA ARG A 139 -12.19 6.95 31.05
C ARG A 139 -12.73 8.21 30.39
N LEU A 140 -12.51 8.38 29.09
CA LEU A 140 -13.05 9.51 28.33
C LEU A 140 -14.58 9.51 28.34
N THR A 141 -15.22 8.36 28.08
CA THR A 141 -16.70 8.26 28.13
C THR A 141 -17.26 8.58 29.51
N THR A 142 -16.54 8.19 30.57
CA THR A 142 -16.93 8.51 31.95
C THR A 142 -16.85 10.03 32.21
N ALA A 143 -15.75 10.66 31.78
CA ALA A 143 -15.56 12.09 31.92
C ALA A 143 -16.59 12.90 31.10
N GLU A 144 -16.87 12.48 29.86
CA GLU A 144 -17.90 13.09 29.03
C GLU A 144 -19.28 12.99 29.67
N THR A 145 -19.60 11.85 30.29
CA THR A 145 -20.87 11.65 30.99
C THR A 145 -20.97 12.58 32.21
N ALA A 146 -19.91 12.65 33.03
CA ALA A 146 -19.87 13.56 34.17
C ALA A 146 -20.02 15.04 33.77
N LEU A 147 -19.40 15.46 32.66
CA LEU A 147 -19.57 16.82 32.14
C LEU A 147 -20.99 17.09 31.65
N ARG A 148 -21.65 16.11 31.01
CA ARG A 148 -23.06 16.23 30.62
C ARG A 148 -23.99 16.35 31.83
N ASP A 149 -23.71 15.61 32.90
CA ASP A 149 -24.51 15.66 34.13
C ASP A 149 -24.38 17.00 34.84
N LEU A 150 -23.18 17.56 34.92
CA LEU A 150 -22.94 18.92 35.45
C LEU A 150 -23.67 20.00 34.64
N ASN A 151 -23.78 19.82 33.32
CA ASN A 151 -24.48 20.77 32.47
C ASN A 151 -26.02 20.64 32.56
N ARG A 152 -26.54 19.44 32.87
CA ARG A 152 -27.98 19.23 33.09
C ARG A 152 -28.44 19.68 34.46
N ASN A 153 -27.60 19.50 35.48
CA ASN A 153 -27.90 19.87 36.88
C ASN A 153 -26.78 20.76 37.43
N PRO A 154 -26.77 22.06 37.07
CA PRO A 154 -25.79 22.98 37.65
C PRO A 154 -25.96 23.02 39.17
N PRO A 155 -24.86 23.00 39.95
CA PRO A 155 -24.94 23.00 41.40
C PRO A 155 -25.70 24.23 41.92
N MET A 156 -26.63 24.01 42.86
CA MET A 156 -27.53 25.06 43.40
C MET A 156 -26.80 26.28 43.99
N GLU A 157 -25.51 26.19 44.32
CA GLU A 157 -24.70 27.33 44.78
C GLU A 157 -24.55 28.45 43.75
N ALA A 158 -24.64 28.14 42.43
CA ALA A 158 -24.57 29.16 41.39
C ALA A 158 -25.83 30.06 41.34
N ASN A 159 -26.96 29.62 41.91
CA ASN A 159 -28.19 30.43 41.96
C ASN A 159 -28.18 31.47 43.11
N ASN A 160 -27.41 31.26 44.17
CA ASN A 160 -27.31 32.22 45.27
C ASN A 160 -26.50 33.48 44.91
N LEU A 161 -25.53 33.36 43.97
CA LEU A 161 -24.76 34.50 43.47
C LEU A 161 -25.56 35.46 42.58
N ASN A 162 -26.58 34.95 41.86
CA ASN A 162 -27.48 35.81 41.07
C ASN A 162 -28.58 36.47 41.93
N ILE A 163 -28.93 35.87 43.07
CA ILE A 163 -29.83 36.51 44.04
C ILE A 163 -29.12 37.65 44.78
N ALA A 164 -27.83 37.50 45.11
CA ALA A 164 -27.04 38.55 45.75
C ALA A 164 -26.87 39.80 44.86
N ARG A 165 -26.61 39.64 43.56
CA ARG A 165 -26.49 40.79 42.63
C ARG A 165 -27.80 41.56 42.42
N ASN A 166 -28.95 40.88 42.45
CA ASN A 166 -30.25 41.55 42.29
C ASN A 166 -30.70 42.36 43.53
N ILE A 167 -30.04 42.19 44.68
CA ILE A 167 -30.31 42.98 45.89
C ILE A 167 -29.51 44.29 45.88
N GLU A 168 -28.33 44.31 45.28
CA GLU A 168 -27.45 45.49 45.22
C GLU A 168 -27.96 46.56 44.22
N ASP A 169 -28.61 46.15 43.13
CA ASP A 169 -29.13 47.08 42.11
C ASP A 169 -30.44 47.79 42.51
N ARG A 170 -31.08 47.39 43.63
CA ARG A 170 -32.32 48.02 44.12
C ARG A 170 -32.10 49.07 45.22
N ALA A 171 -30.85 49.33 45.59
CA ALA A 171 -30.51 50.22 46.71
C ALA A 171 -30.00 51.62 46.30
N ASN A 172 -30.11 52.04 45.04
CA ASN A 172 -29.53 53.32 44.62
C ASN A 172 -30.48 54.21 43.79
N CYS A 173 -31.37 54.94 44.47
CA CYS A 173 -31.71 56.33 44.15
C CYS A 173 -32.56 57.01 45.26
N PRO A 174 -32.56 58.35 45.33
CA PRO A 174 -32.38 59.07 46.59
C PRO A 174 -33.68 59.67 47.13
N ASN A 175 -33.73 59.92 48.45
CA ASN A 175 -34.33 61.13 48.97
C ASN A 175 -33.92 61.40 50.42
N SER A 176 -33.66 62.68 50.66
CA SER A 176 -33.47 63.38 51.92
C SER A 176 -34.54 63.07 52.98
N VAL A 177 -34.15 63.11 54.26
CA VAL A 177 -34.70 63.97 55.34
C VAL A 177 -34.22 63.43 56.70
N THR A 178 -34.11 64.35 57.64
CA THR A 178 -33.56 64.32 59.00
C THR A 178 -34.14 63.25 59.93
N ASP A 179 -33.33 62.75 60.88
CA ASP A 179 -33.47 62.98 62.33
C ASP A 179 -32.90 61.85 63.22
N ASN A 180 -32.46 62.29 64.40
CA ASN A 180 -31.87 61.54 65.51
C ASN A 180 -32.79 60.45 66.09
N HIS A 181 -32.26 59.30 66.52
CA HIS A 181 -32.25 58.83 67.93
C HIS A 181 -31.74 57.38 68.13
N THR A 182 -30.87 57.22 69.14
CA THR A 182 -30.75 56.15 70.16
C THR A 182 -30.93 54.65 69.82
N GLY A 183 -29.84 53.89 70.02
CA GLY A 183 -29.80 52.84 71.06
C GLY A 183 -29.75 51.35 70.67
N LYS A 184 -28.83 50.65 71.37
CA LYS A 184 -28.85 49.24 71.84
C LYS A 184 -28.33 48.08 70.95
N LYS A 185 -27.08 47.68 71.29
CA LYS A 185 -26.58 46.35 71.74
C LYS A 185 -27.31 45.05 71.33
N CYS A 186 -26.52 44.08 70.82
CA CYS A 186 -26.17 42.73 71.34
C CYS A 186 -25.40 42.00 70.20
N PHE A 187 -24.13 41.59 70.25
CA PHE A 187 -23.40 40.61 71.10
C PHE A 187 -24.02 39.21 71.17
N VAL A 188 -23.49 38.27 70.37
CA VAL A 188 -22.95 36.96 70.82
C VAL A 188 -22.01 36.36 69.76
N ASN A 189 -21.04 35.59 70.27
CA ASN A 189 -19.81 35.04 69.69
C ASN A 189 -19.91 33.50 69.55
N PHE A 190 -18.91 32.90 68.86
CA PHE A 190 -18.37 31.50 68.97
C PHE A 190 -19.24 30.36 68.39
N ASP A 191 -18.74 29.24 67.84
CA ASP A 191 -17.43 28.67 67.41
C ASP A 191 -17.78 27.39 66.60
N GLU A 192 -17.07 27.05 65.51
CA GLU A 192 -16.09 25.94 65.36
C GLU A 192 -16.49 24.53 65.90
N GLU A 193 -16.66 23.52 65.01
CA GLU A 193 -15.98 22.20 65.03
C GLU A 193 -16.59 21.10 64.11
N GLN A 194 -15.72 20.54 63.25
CA GLN A 194 -15.39 19.12 62.97
C GLN A 194 -16.44 18.04 62.55
N HIS A 195 -16.20 17.53 61.33
CA HIS A 195 -16.27 16.15 60.78
C HIS A 195 -16.99 14.98 61.51
N LYS A 196 -17.82 14.22 60.74
CA LYS A 196 -17.83 12.75 60.74
C LYS A 196 -18.42 12.11 59.47
N ILE A 197 -17.71 11.12 58.92
CA ILE A 197 -18.08 10.24 57.81
C ILE A 197 -18.91 9.07 58.34
N GLN A 198 -19.96 8.64 57.62
CA GLN A 198 -20.51 7.29 57.74
C GLN A 198 -21.07 6.77 56.41
N THR A 199 -20.64 5.56 56.06
CA THR A 199 -20.97 4.76 54.89
C THR A 199 -22.27 3.96 55.11
N SER A 200 -23.08 3.75 54.07
CA SER A 200 -23.84 2.49 53.91
C SER A 200 -24.42 2.30 52.49
N SER A 201 -24.17 1.09 52.01
CA SER A 201 -24.73 0.35 50.87
C SER A 201 -26.27 0.28 50.84
N MET A 202 -26.86 0.22 49.64
CA MET A 202 -27.95 -0.72 49.29
C MET A 202 -28.07 -0.89 47.76
N VAL A 203 -28.13 -2.17 47.35
CA VAL A 203 -28.36 -2.67 45.98
C VAL A 203 -29.83 -3.05 45.83
N LYS A 204 -30.46 -2.80 44.66
CA LYS A 204 -31.54 -3.64 44.09
C LYS A 204 -31.90 -3.26 42.64
N GLU A 205 -31.47 -4.14 41.73
CA GLU A 205 -32.18 -4.78 40.60
C GLU A 205 -33.60 -4.29 40.21
N LEU A 206 -33.85 -4.11 38.90
CA LEU A 206 -35.05 -4.59 38.17
C LEU A 206 -34.93 -4.38 36.65
N ALA A 207 -35.52 -5.34 35.92
CA ALA A 207 -35.44 -5.56 34.48
C ALA A 207 -36.66 -5.04 33.69
N SER A 208 -36.60 -5.19 32.36
CA SER A 208 -37.65 -5.04 31.31
C SER A 208 -37.98 -3.58 30.93
N THR A 209 -38.17 -3.20 29.66
CA THR A 209 -39.07 -3.79 28.67
C THR A 209 -38.65 -3.52 27.21
N THR A 210 -38.99 -4.49 26.36
CA THR A 210 -39.08 -4.47 24.90
C THR A 210 -40.44 -3.93 24.44
N GLU A 211 -40.51 -2.98 23.49
CA GLU A 211 -41.65 -2.74 22.57
C GLU A 211 -41.12 -2.04 21.30
N ASN A 212 -41.17 -2.70 20.13
CA ASN A 212 -42.15 -2.56 19.05
C ASN A 212 -42.16 -1.19 18.36
N ASN A 213 -41.84 -1.11 17.05
CA ASN A 213 -42.88 -0.76 16.08
C ASN A 213 -42.50 -1.03 14.61
N GLU A 214 -43.53 -1.45 13.90
CA GLU A 214 -43.62 -1.81 12.49
C GLU A 214 -43.57 -0.60 11.54
N GLY A 215 -43.45 -0.88 10.23
CA GLY A 215 -43.58 0.14 9.19
C GLY A 215 -43.55 -0.42 7.78
N LEU A 216 -44.54 -1.25 7.44
CA LEU A 216 -44.98 -1.59 6.08
C LEU A 216 -45.37 -0.33 5.29
N VAL A 217 -44.87 -0.15 4.06
CA VAL A 217 -45.56 0.60 2.99
C VAL A 217 -45.19 0.00 1.61
N PRO A 218 -46.12 -0.08 0.65
CA PRO A 218 -46.14 -1.09 -0.41
C PRO A 218 -45.76 -0.60 -1.82
N ASP A 219 -45.75 -1.57 -2.73
CA ASP A 219 -45.70 -1.50 -4.20
C ASP A 219 -46.53 -0.37 -4.81
N LEU A 220 -45.95 0.27 -5.82
CA LEU A 220 -46.68 0.89 -6.92
C LEU A 220 -46.03 0.48 -8.24
N GLU A 221 -46.79 -0.30 -9.00
CA GLU A 221 -46.63 -0.55 -10.42
C GLU A 221 -47.12 0.67 -11.23
N ASP A 222 -46.73 0.63 -12.51
CA ASP A 222 -47.43 1.12 -13.69
C ASP A 222 -46.91 2.28 -14.56
N ASP A 223 -47.12 1.99 -15.84
CA ASP A 223 -47.11 2.76 -17.09
C ASP A 223 -45.76 3.10 -17.74
N GLN A 224 -45.35 2.43 -18.85
CA GLN A 224 -45.94 2.45 -20.21
C GLN A 224 -46.10 3.90 -20.71
N SER A 225 -45.43 4.41 -21.75
CA SER A 225 -45.43 3.97 -23.13
C SER A 225 -44.82 5.12 -23.97
N ILE A 226 -44.00 4.85 -25.00
CA ILE A 226 -44.31 5.06 -26.42
C ILE A 226 -43.75 6.37 -27.06
N ASN A 227 -43.14 6.17 -28.25
CA ASN A 227 -42.80 7.10 -29.35
C ASN A 227 -41.55 8.00 -29.19
N SER A 228 -40.74 8.27 -30.22
CA SER A 228 -40.66 7.83 -31.62
C SER A 228 -39.42 8.50 -32.20
N ASP A 229 -38.51 7.75 -32.81
CA ASP A 229 -37.35 8.29 -33.51
C ASP A 229 -37.77 8.95 -34.82
N THR A 230 -37.50 10.25 -34.94
CA THR A 230 -37.45 10.95 -36.24
C THR A 230 -36.19 11.80 -36.29
N ASP A 231 -35.41 11.55 -37.33
CA ASP A 231 -34.18 12.22 -37.73
C ASP A 231 -34.28 13.76 -37.74
N SER A 232 -33.22 14.41 -37.24
CA SER A 232 -32.74 15.67 -37.82
C SER A 232 -31.24 15.87 -37.56
N ARG A 233 -30.53 15.90 -38.69
CA ARG A 233 -29.11 16.20 -38.85
C ARG A 233 -28.74 17.56 -38.25
N SER A 234 -27.59 17.64 -37.58
CA SER A 234 -26.71 18.80 -37.70
C SER A 234 -25.26 18.43 -37.39
N SER A 235 -24.45 18.56 -38.43
CA SER A 235 -23.00 18.42 -38.46
C SER A 235 -22.32 19.31 -37.43
N SER A 236 -21.39 18.75 -36.67
CA SER A 236 -20.29 19.51 -36.10
C SER A 236 -19.04 18.63 -36.07
N LYS A 237 -17.98 19.22 -36.57
CA LYS A 237 -16.71 18.63 -37.01
C LYS A 237 -15.98 17.99 -35.83
N ASN A 238 -15.59 16.72 -35.95
CA ASN A 238 -14.55 16.10 -35.13
C ASN A 238 -13.20 16.23 -35.86
N PRO A 239 -12.25 17.06 -35.39
CA PRO A 239 -10.86 16.94 -35.76
C PRO A 239 -10.21 15.95 -34.79
N TYR A 240 -9.62 14.89 -35.32
CA TYR A 240 -8.72 13.88 -34.71
C TYR A 240 -9.13 12.47 -35.16
N SER A 241 -9.00 12.28 -36.48
CA SER A 241 -8.85 10.98 -37.10
C SER A 241 -7.44 10.48 -36.83
N SER A 242 -7.35 9.20 -36.48
CA SER A 242 -6.12 8.42 -36.30
C SER A 242 -5.40 8.26 -37.65
N ASP A 243 -4.10 8.52 -37.69
CA ASP A 243 -3.17 8.02 -38.71
C ASP A 243 -1.83 7.69 -38.03
N ASP A 244 -1.72 6.46 -37.53
CA ASP A 244 -0.47 5.88 -37.04
C ASP A 244 0.08 4.97 -38.15
N SER A 245 0.73 5.59 -39.13
CA SER A 245 1.45 4.91 -40.20
C SER A 245 2.86 5.47 -40.32
N ILE A 246 3.76 5.15 -39.39
CA ILE A 246 5.21 5.31 -39.60
C ILE A 246 5.86 3.94 -39.52
N ARG A 247 6.24 3.49 -40.72
CA ARG A 247 7.07 2.33 -41.03
C ARG A 247 8.51 2.71 -40.70
N ASP A 248 9.11 2.07 -39.69
CA ASP A 248 10.53 2.29 -39.37
C ASP A 248 11.42 1.76 -40.50
N PRO A 249 12.41 2.53 -41.00
CA PRO A 249 13.42 2.03 -41.94
C PRO A 249 14.44 1.13 -41.25
N ASP A 250 14.85 0.08 -41.95
CA ASP A 250 15.82 -0.93 -41.51
C ASP A 250 17.15 -0.30 -41.03
N TYR A 251 17.49 -0.53 -39.75
CA TYR A 251 18.75 -0.11 -39.16
C TYR A 251 19.80 -1.22 -39.35
N GLU A 252 20.66 -1.04 -40.35
CA GLU A 252 21.84 -1.90 -40.53
C GLU A 252 22.90 -1.62 -39.47
N SER A 253 23.34 -2.69 -38.80
CA SER A 253 24.47 -2.67 -37.86
C SER A 253 25.79 -2.65 -38.61
N SER A 254 26.52 -1.54 -38.54
CA SER A 254 27.94 -1.50 -38.84
C SER A 254 28.77 -1.27 -37.57
N SER A 255 29.80 -2.10 -37.47
CA SER A 255 30.79 -2.29 -36.43
C SER A 255 31.66 -1.07 -36.07
N SER A 256 32.19 -1.16 -34.83
CA SER A 256 33.47 -0.63 -34.33
C SER A 256 33.70 0.88 -34.29
N SER A 257 33.89 1.42 -33.08
CA SER A 257 35.20 1.95 -32.63
C SER A 257 35.16 2.43 -31.18
N SER A 258 36.21 2.07 -30.46
CA SER A 258 36.58 2.46 -29.10
C SER A 258 36.80 3.98 -28.98
N SER A 259 36.44 4.56 -27.83
CA SER A 259 37.14 5.74 -27.28
C SER A 259 36.98 5.79 -25.76
N SER A 260 38.13 5.78 -25.09
CA SER A 260 38.35 6.11 -23.69
C SER A 260 38.15 7.61 -23.48
N ASP A 261 37.63 8.02 -22.33
CA ASP A 261 37.79 9.38 -21.83
C ASP A 261 38.23 9.37 -20.36
N SER A 262 39.43 9.91 -20.16
CA SER A 262 40.06 10.20 -18.88
C SER A 262 39.64 11.57 -18.35
N GLU A 263 39.93 11.73 -17.07
CA GLU A 263 39.54 12.77 -16.11
C GLU A 263 39.96 14.22 -16.43
N SER A 264 39.31 15.19 -15.77
CA SER A 264 40.03 16.29 -15.10
C SER A 264 39.14 17.10 -14.14
N GLU A 265 39.75 17.45 -13.00
CA GLU A 265 39.28 18.20 -11.82
C GLU A 265 39.17 19.72 -12.02
N ASN A 266 38.46 20.41 -11.10
CA ASN A 266 38.86 21.60 -10.31
C ASN A 266 37.60 22.30 -9.71
N ASN A 267 37.54 22.98 -8.56
CA ASN A 267 38.52 23.74 -7.79
C ASN A 267 37.98 24.05 -6.36
N ASN A 268 38.94 24.35 -5.46
CA ASN A 268 38.94 25.42 -4.45
C ASN A 268 38.79 25.07 -2.95
N VAL A 269 39.91 25.22 -2.23
CA VAL A 269 40.06 25.34 -0.77
C VAL A 269 40.88 26.59 -0.48
N GLY A 270 40.54 27.30 0.60
CA GLY A 270 41.47 28.06 1.42
C GLY A 270 40.74 28.75 2.59
N PRO A 271 41.44 29.23 3.63
CA PRO A 271 42.76 28.87 4.22
C PRO A 271 42.53 28.28 5.65
N GLY A 272 43.45 27.78 6.46
CA GLY A 272 44.91 27.79 6.58
C GLY A 272 45.21 27.54 8.07
N ASN A 273 46.01 26.53 8.41
CA ASN A 273 46.71 26.48 9.70
C ASN A 273 47.93 25.55 9.58
N MET A 274 49.13 26.13 9.69
CA MET A 274 50.41 25.42 9.80
C MET A 274 50.57 24.86 11.21
N HIS A 275 50.99 23.60 11.37
CA HIS A 275 52.19 23.26 12.15
C HIS A 275 52.66 21.80 11.92
N ASN A 276 53.98 21.68 11.80
CA ASN A 276 54.90 20.55 11.95
C ASN A 276 54.81 19.29 11.07
N LEU A 277 55.89 19.16 10.29
CA LEU A 277 56.53 17.91 9.87
C LEU A 277 57.23 17.27 11.06
N GLU A 278 57.00 15.97 11.27
CA GLU A 278 58.00 15.08 11.86
C GLU A 278 57.82 13.70 11.21
N ASP A 279 58.95 13.17 10.74
CA ASP A 279 59.08 11.91 10.03
C ASP A 279 58.43 10.76 10.80
N THR A 280 57.58 9.99 10.13
CA THR A 280 57.28 8.62 10.57
C THR A 280 57.22 7.73 9.34
N GLU A 281 58.05 6.70 9.40
CA GLU A 281 58.32 5.73 8.34
C GLU A 281 57.06 5.13 7.73
N ALA A 282 57.15 4.85 6.42
CA ALA A 282 56.09 4.31 5.60
C ALA A 282 55.61 2.93 6.10
N ASP A 283 54.48 2.91 6.79
CA ASP A 283 53.66 1.74 7.15
C ASP A 283 53.16 1.06 5.86
N PRO A 284 53.26 -0.28 5.72
CA PRO A 284 52.96 -0.96 4.46
C PRO A 284 51.48 -0.78 4.11
N GLN A 285 51.25 -0.29 2.88
CA GLN A 285 49.97 -0.04 2.23
C GLN A 285 48.80 -0.87 2.81
N LYS A 286 48.13 -0.32 3.83
CA LYS A 286 46.87 -0.85 4.34
C LYS A 286 45.84 -0.73 3.23
N LYS A 287 45.56 -1.85 2.55
CA LYS A 287 44.50 -1.94 1.54
C LYS A 287 43.24 -1.27 2.08
N ALA A 288 42.78 -0.22 1.41
CA ALA A 288 41.62 0.55 1.84
C ALA A 288 40.45 -0.40 2.12
N LYS A 289 39.93 -0.37 3.36
CA LYS A 289 38.83 -1.22 3.79
C LYS A 289 37.63 -0.96 2.87
N LYS A 290 37.10 -2.00 2.23
CA LYS A 290 35.92 -1.88 1.35
C LYS A 290 34.82 -1.16 2.12
N ARG A 291 34.31 -0.05 1.56
CA ARG A 291 33.25 0.76 2.20
C ARG A 291 32.04 -0.13 2.47
N LYS A 292 31.43 0.00 3.66
CA LYS A 292 30.16 -0.67 3.97
C LYS A 292 29.10 -0.20 2.97
N SER A 293 28.38 -1.14 2.36
CA SER A 293 27.26 -0.81 1.50
C SER A 293 26.17 -0.10 2.30
N CYS A 294 25.64 1.01 1.78
CA CYS A 294 24.50 1.72 2.34
C CYS A 294 23.37 1.78 1.30
N PRO A 295 22.54 0.73 1.20
CA PRO A 295 21.48 0.66 0.19
C PRO A 295 20.48 1.81 0.27
N GLU A 296 20.24 2.37 1.45
CA GLU A 296 19.30 3.47 1.67
C GLU A 296 19.68 4.73 0.89
N ASN A 297 20.98 4.95 0.73
CA ASN A 297 21.54 6.11 0.02
C ASN A 297 21.79 5.82 -1.47
N TRP A 298 21.52 4.60 -1.93
CA TRP A 298 21.59 4.32 -3.35
C TRP A 298 20.55 5.15 -4.09
N ARG A 299 21.01 5.91 -5.08
CA ARG A 299 20.16 6.76 -5.94
C ARG A 299 18.89 6.03 -6.39
N LYS A 300 19.00 4.77 -6.82
CA LYS A 300 17.86 3.94 -7.25
C LYS A 300 16.82 3.73 -6.13
N ASN A 301 17.27 3.50 -4.89
CA ASN A 301 16.40 3.27 -3.74
C ASN A 301 15.74 4.56 -3.27
N ILE A 302 16.48 5.67 -3.24
CA ILE A 302 15.92 7.01 -3.00
C ILE A 302 14.82 7.33 -4.02
N LEU A 303 15.09 7.13 -5.32
CA LEU A 303 14.09 7.37 -6.37
C LEU A 303 12.87 6.46 -6.24
N LYS A 304 13.07 5.18 -5.90
CA LYS A 304 11.97 4.23 -5.68
C LYS A 304 11.08 4.72 -4.53
N ARG A 305 11.69 5.14 -3.41
CA ARG A 305 10.98 5.70 -2.24
C ARG A 305 10.22 6.98 -2.58
N LEU A 306 10.85 7.92 -3.29
CA LEU A 306 10.18 9.16 -3.72
C LEU A 306 8.99 8.87 -4.65
N ARG A 307 9.16 7.97 -5.63
CA ARG A 307 8.09 7.57 -6.54
C ARG A 307 6.92 6.92 -5.80
N ASN A 308 7.22 5.96 -4.91
CA ASN A 308 6.19 5.24 -4.18
C ASN A 308 5.48 6.13 -3.15
N SER A 309 6.16 7.14 -2.59
CA SER A 309 5.54 8.14 -1.71
C SER A 309 4.87 9.29 -2.47
N GLY A 310 4.84 9.25 -3.81
CA GLY A 310 4.21 10.27 -4.63
C GLY A 310 4.94 11.61 -4.65
N LYS A 311 6.14 11.72 -4.07
CA LYS A 311 6.92 12.96 -4.01
C LYS A 311 7.58 13.27 -5.35
N SER A 312 7.92 14.55 -5.56
CA SER A 312 8.67 14.95 -6.74
C SER A 312 10.04 14.27 -6.80
N TYR A 313 10.51 13.92 -8.01
CA TYR A 313 11.82 13.33 -8.20
C TYR A 313 12.36 13.59 -9.60
N VAL A 314 13.69 13.50 -9.75
CA VAL A 314 14.36 13.58 -11.05
C VAL A 314 14.58 12.18 -11.59
N SER A 315 14.09 11.88 -12.79
CA SER A 315 14.27 10.56 -13.41
C SER A 315 15.73 10.27 -13.76
N CYS A 316 16.13 8.99 -13.72
CA CYS A 316 17.48 8.54 -14.10
C CYS A 316 17.65 8.28 -15.60
N GLY A 317 16.64 8.57 -16.44
CA GLY A 317 16.72 8.38 -17.89
C GLY A 317 17.55 9.47 -18.56
N LYS A 318 17.85 9.30 -19.86
CA LYS A 318 18.67 10.25 -20.67
C LYS A 318 18.21 11.71 -20.57
N LYS A 319 16.91 11.94 -20.36
CA LYS A 319 16.31 13.29 -20.31
C LYS A 319 16.30 13.93 -18.92
N HIS A 320 16.69 13.21 -17.86
CA HIS A 320 16.66 13.69 -16.46
C HIS A 320 15.42 14.53 -16.09
N GLN A 321 14.25 14.08 -16.55
CA GLN A 321 13.01 14.83 -16.40
C GLN A 321 12.60 14.93 -14.93
N GLN A 322 12.24 16.13 -14.49
CA GLN A 322 11.59 16.38 -13.20
C GLN A 322 10.15 15.88 -13.25
N VAL A 323 9.84 14.90 -12.40
CA VAL A 323 8.50 14.38 -12.18
C VAL A 323 7.92 15.12 -10.98
N ALA A 324 6.81 15.81 -11.19
CA ALA A 324 6.13 16.53 -10.12
C ALA A 324 5.53 15.58 -9.08
N GLU A 325 5.34 16.12 -7.88
CA GLU A 325 4.59 15.45 -6.82
C GLU A 325 3.15 15.14 -7.25
N ARG A 326 2.62 14.02 -6.76
CA ARG A 326 1.25 13.59 -6.98
C ARG A 326 0.31 14.53 -6.22
N LYS A 327 -0.71 15.00 -6.92
CA LYS A 327 -1.76 15.84 -6.34
C LYS A 327 -3.10 15.15 -6.51
N LYS A 328 -3.97 15.32 -5.51
CA LYS A 328 -5.38 14.92 -5.59
C LYS A 328 -6.02 15.60 -6.80
N GLY A 329 -6.70 14.81 -7.63
CA GLY A 329 -7.37 15.34 -8.83
C GLY A 329 -8.71 16.02 -8.49
N PRO A 330 -9.38 16.65 -9.47
CA PRO A 330 -10.73 17.15 -9.26
C PRO A 330 -11.70 16.01 -8.88
N PRO A 331 -12.76 16.30 -8.10
CA PRO A 331 -13.81 15.32 -7.85
C PRO A 331 -14.56 14.99 -9.14
N CYS A 332 -15.35 13.92 -9.12
CA CYS A 332 -16.26 13.66 -10.22
C CYS A 332 -17.33 14.77 -10.28
N ASN A 333 -17.80 15.09 -11.49
CA ASN A 333 -18.86 16.07 -11.67
C ASN A 333 -20.17 15.60 -11.00
N ASP A 334 -20.70 16.38 -10.06
CA ASP A 334 -21.87 16.02 -9.25
C ASP A 334 -23.15 15.86 -10.07
N THR A 335 -23.34 16.64 -11.14
CA THR A 335 -24.55 16.54 -12.00
C THR A 335 -24.52 15.29 -12.88
N LYS A 336 -23.32 14.85 -13.29
CA LYS A 336 -23.13 13.66 -14.14
C LYS A 336 -22.87 12.39 -13.34
N CYS A 337 -22.49 12.51 -12.06
CA CYS A 337 -22.15 11.36 -11.23
C CYS A 337 -23.39 10.70 -10.66
N ARG A 338 -23.83 9.61 -11.29
CA ARG A 338 -24.93 8.76 -10.81
C ARG A 338 -24.77 8.27 -9.37
N LEU A 339 -23.53 8.16 -8.88
CA LEU A 339 -23.21 7.67 -7.53
C LEU A 339 -23.09 8.79 -6.49
N LYS A 340 -23.18 10.06 -6.89
CA LYS A 340 -23.09 11.25 -6.02
C LYS A 340 -21.91 11.18 -5.05
N CYS A 341 -20.71 10.88 -5.57
CA CYS A 341 -19.55 10.53 -4.74
C CYS A 341 -19.11 11.68 -3.83
N SER A 342 -19.11 12.92 -4.33
CA SER A 342 -18.68 14.10 -3.57
C SER A 342 -19.60 14.43 -2.40
N LEU A 343 -20.86 13.98 -2.43
CA LEU A 343 -21.79 14.11 -1.30
C LEU A 343 -21.56 13.05 -0.22
N LYS A 344 -21.01 11.89 -0.60
CA LYS A 344 -20.72 10.79 0.33
C LYS A 344 -19.35 10.94 1.00
N ILE A 345 -18.38 11.46 0.24
CA ILE A 345 -17.00 11.63 0.68
C ILE A 345 -16.62 13.09 0.42
N LEU A 346 -16.60 13.85 1.50
CA LEU A 346 -16.28 15.27 1.50
C LEU A 346 -14.80 15.51 1.20
N GLY A 347 -14.47 16.76 0.87
CA GLY A 347 -13.12 17.16 0.42
C GLY A 347 -12.00 16.80 1.39
N ASP A 348 -12.24 16.92 2.69
CA ASP A 348 -11.26 16.67 3.75
C ASP A 348 -11.01 15.18 3.94
N ILE A 349 -12.07 14.37 3.97
CA ILE A 349 -11.97 12.91 4.02
C ILE A 349 -11.25 12.39 2.79
N ARG A 350 -11.55 12.97 1.62
CA ARG A 350 -10.88 12.66 0.37
C ARG A 350 -9.38 13.01 0.40
N GLU A 351 -9.01 14.12 1.03
CA GLU A 351 -7.61 14.49 1.25
C GLU A 351 -6.90 13.52 2.19
N ALA A 352 -7.57 13.11 3.26
CA ALA A 352 -7.04 12.11 4.18
C ALA A 352 -6.77 10.78 3.46
N ILE A 353 -7.74 10.27 2.69
CA ILE A 353 -7.57 9.04 1.89
C ILE A 353 -6.39 9.16 0.92
N PHE A 354 -6.29 10.28 0.20
CA PHE A 354 -5.20 10.52 -0.75
C PHE A 354 -3.84 10.51 -0.04
N THR A 355 -3.76 11.22 1.08
CA THR A 355 -2.54 11.35 1.91
C THR A 355 -2.14 10.00 2.49
N ASP A 356 -3.07 9.25 3.07
CA ASP A 356 -2.83 7.93 3.65
C ASP A 356 -2.31 6.94 2.59
N TYR A 357 -2.91 6.95 1.39
CA TYR A 357 -2.48 6.08 0.30
C TYR A 357 -1.03 6.32 -0.13
N TRP A 358 -0.62 7.59 -0.28
CA TRP A 358 0.76 7.91 -0.66
C TRP A 358 1.74 7.75 0.51
N ASN A 359 1.29 7.95 1.75
CA ASN A 359 2.09 7.70 2.96
C ASN A 359 2.46 6.23 3.14
N LEU A 360 1.75 5.30 2.52
CA LEU A 360 2.14 3.87 2.50
C LEU A 360 3.57 3.67 2.00
N GLY A 361 4.04 4.50 1.05
CA GLY A 361 5.43 4.53 0.57
C GLY A 361 5.94 3.24 -0.08
N ASP A 362 5.08 2.24 -0.23
CA ASP A 362 5.39 0.91 -0.72
C ASP A 362 4.34 0.45 -1.75
N LEU A 363 4.84 -0.09 -2.87
CA LEU A 363 4.00 -0.47 -4.00
C LEU A 363 3.06 -1.63 -3.66
N GLU A 364 3.49 -2.57 -2.83
CA GLU A 364 2.68 -3.73 -2.46
C GLU A 364 1.60 -3.33 -1.47
N LYS A 365 1.94 -2.50 -0.48
CA LYS A 365 0.93 -1.92 0.43
C LYS A 365 -0.12 -1.12 -0.34
N GLN A 366 0.29 -0.33 -1.33
CA GLN A 366 -0.62 0.40 -2.21
C GLN A 366 -1.53 -0.53 -3.01
N ARG A 367 -1.00 -1.64 -3.55
CA ARG A 367 -1.82 -2.65 -4.24
C ARG A 367 -2.83 -3.29 -3.29
N CYS A 368 -2.42 -3.67 -2.08
CA CYS A 368 -3.31 -4.21 -1.07
C CYS A 368 -4.43 -3.22 -0.74
N PHE A 369 -4.11 -1.93 -0.58
CA PHE A 369 -5.10 -0.87 -0.39
C PHE A 369 -6.12 -0.83 -1.53
N LEU A 370 -5.66 -0.87 -2.79
CA LEU A 370 -6.55 -0.88 -3.95
C LEU A 370 -7.44 -2.13 -3.97
N MET A 371 -6.87 -3.31 -3.71
CA MET A 371 -7.64 -4.57 -3.70
C MET A 371 -8.68 -4.60 -2.60
N ALA A 372 -8.37 -4.11 -1.40
CA ALA A 372 -9.31 -4.03 -0.27
C ALA A 372 -10.51 -3.10 -0.56
N ASN A 373 -10.32 -2.14 -1.48
CA ASN A 373 -11.32 -1.15 -1.87
C ASN A 373 -11.98 -1.47 -3.23
N MET A 374 -11.76 -2.66 -3.78
CA MET A 374 -12.37 -3.14 -5.01
C MET A 374 -13.11 -4.45 -4.78
N GLU A 375 -14.27 -4.60 -5.42
CA GLU A 375 -15.01 -5.86 -5.40
C GLU A 375 -15.45 -6.22 -6.81
N GLN A 376 -15.36 -7.50 -7.17
CA GLN A 376 -15.80 -7.98 -8.47
C GLN A 376 -17.33 -7.92 -8.56
N ILE A 377 -17.85 -7.30 -9.61
CA ILE A 377 -19.29 -7.26 -9.90
C ILE A 377 -19.67 -8.57 -10.57
N ASN A 378 -20.42 -9.39 -9.86
CA ASN A 378 -21.05 -10.59 -10.38
C ASN A 378 -22.52 -10.25 -10.70
N PRO A 379 -22.86 -9.93 -11.97
CA PRO A 379 -24.24 -9.61 -12.33
C PRO A 379 -25.14 -10.85 -12.13
N LYS A 380 -26.35 -10.63 -11.61
CA LYS A 380 -27.35 -11.70 -11.38
C LYS A 380 -27.64 -12.49 -12.65
N TYR A 381 -27.70 -11.79 -13.78
CA TYR A 381 -27.87 -12.39 -15.10
C TYR A 381 -26.73 -11.96 -16.01
N ARG A 382 -26.10 -12.92 -16.68
CA ARG A 382 -25.04 -12.68 -17.65
C ARG A 382 -25.25 -13.55 -18.88
N TYR A 383 -25.43 -12.91 -20.03
CA TYR A 383 -25.29 -13.60 -21.31
C TYR A 383 -23.82 -13.91 -21.54
N VAL A 384 -23.45 -15.18 -21.46
CA VAL A 384 -22.13 -15.67 -21.82
C VAL A 384 -22.14 -15.93 -23.32
N ARG A 385 -21.38 -15.14 -24.09
CA ARG A 385 -21.10 -15.50 -25.49
C ARG A 385 -20.00 -16.55 -25.51
N ASP A 386 -20.20 -17.61 -26.28
CA ASP A 386 -19.18 -18.64 -26.50
C ASP A 386 -17.87 -18.01 -26.99
N GLY A 387 -16.77 -18.39 -26.35
CA GLY A 387 -15.43 -17.84 -26.63
C GLY A 387 -15.15 -16.46 -26.01
N SER A 388 -16.03 -15.91 -25.16
CA SER A 388 -15.75 -14.63 -24.48
C SER A 388 -14.80 -14.79 -23.28
N TYR A 389 -13.59 -14.26 -23.41
CA TYR A 389 -12.60 -14.18 -22.31
C TYR A 389 -12.72 -12.90 -21.46
N ARG A 390 -13.81 -12.13 -21.60
CA ARG A 390 -13.98 -10.86 -20.88
C ARG A 390 -14.15 -11.11 -19.39
N LYS A 391 -13.22 -10.57 -18.60
CA LYS A 391 -13.32 -10.59 -17.14
C LYS A 391 -14.48 -9.70 -16.66
N PRO A 392 -15.10 -10.05 -15.54
CA PRO A 392 -16.11 -9.21 -14.90
C PRO A 392 -15.53 -7.84 -14.49
N ASN A 393 -16.42 -6.86 -14.42
CA ASN A 393 -16.07 -5.51 -13.98
C ASN A 393 -15.88 -5.47 -12.46
N HIS A 394 -15.24 -4.40 -11.98
CA HIS A 394 -15.06 -4.16 -10.54
C HIS A 394 -15.88 -2.93 -10.12
N ALA A 395 -16.44 -3.00 -8.91
CA ALA A 395 -16.96 -1.87 -8.16
C ALA A 395 -15.86 -1.33 -7.25
N PHE A 396 -15.90 -0.03 -6.98
CA PHE A 396 -14.91 0.69 -6.20
C PHE A 396 -15.56 1.28 -4.95
N TYR A 397 -14.86 1.23 -3.84
CA TYR A 397 -15.36 1.65 -2.53
C TYR A 397 -14.30 2.45 -1.78
N PHE A 398 -14.74 3.21 -0.80
CA PHE A 398 -13.88 3.68 0.28
C PHE A 398 -14.58 3.42 1.60
N THR A 399 -13.82 3.06 2.63
CA THR A 399 -14.35 2.87 3.98
C THR A 399 -14.22 4.17 4.75
N VAL A 400 -15.35 4.77 5.13
CA VAL A 400 -15.42 6.03 5.88
C VAL A 400 -16.33 5.80 7.08
N GLY A 401 -15.85 6.07 8.30
CA GLY A 401 -16.60 5.81 9.53
C GLY A 401 -17.07 4.36 9.68
N GLY A 402 -16.23 3.39 9.27
CA GLY A 402 -16.55 1.96 9.31
C GLY A 402 -17.55 1.49 8.25
N LYS A 403 -18.04 2.38 7.38
CA LYS A 403 -19.01 2.05 6.32
C LYS A 403 -18.35 2.13 4.95
N LYS A 404 -18.61 1.11 4.10
CA LYS A 404 -18.15 1.10 2.71
C LYS A 404 -19.07 1.97 1.83
N HIS A 405 -18.52 3.02 1.25
CA HIS A 405 -19.20 3.90 0.30
C HIS A 405 -18.80 3.56 -1.13
N ARG A 406 -19.77 3.12 -1.95
CA ARG A 406 -19.54 2.87 -3.37
C ARG A 406 -19.30 4.18 -4.12
N VAL A 407 -18.22 4.24 -4.89
CA VAL A 407 -17.81 5.40 -5.69
C VAL A 407 -17.62 5.04 -7.17
N CYS A 408 -17.62 6.06 -8.03
CA CYS A 408 -17.34 5.87 -9.44
C CYS A 408 -15.84 5.70 -9.69
N LYS A 409 -15.48 5.06 -10.81
CA LYS A 409 -14.07 4.82 -11.18
C LYS A 409 -13.25 6.11 -11.28
N LEU A 410 -13.87 7.21 -11.74
CA LEU A 410 -13.18 8.49 -11.83
C LEU A 410 -12.81 9.00 -10.43
N PHE A 411 -13.79 9.09 -9.53
CA PHE A 411 -13.59 9.55 -8.16
C PHE A 411 -12.57 8.67 -7.42
N PHE A 412 -12.61 7.35 -7.61
CA PHE A 412 -11.65 6.44 -7.01
C PHE A 412 -10.21 6.62 -7.51
N ARG A 413 -10.01 7.05 -8.75
CA ARG A 413 -8.66 7.26 -9.33
C ARG A 413 -8.10 8.64 -9.05
N THR A 414 -8.96 9.63 -8.83
CA THR A 414 -8.56 11.02 -8.57
C THR A 414 -8.48 11.33 -7.08
N THR A 415 -9.11 10.52 -6.24
CA THR A 415 -8.84 10.40 -4.80
C THR A 415 -7.64 9.50 -4.61
#